data_AF-A0A258I2L0-F1
#
_entry.id   AF-A0A258I2L0-F1
#
_cell.length_a   1.000
_cell.length_b   1.000
_cell.length_c   1.000
_cell.angle_alpha   90.00
_cell.angle_beta   90.00
_cell.angle_gamma   90.00
#
_symmetry.space_group_name_H-M   'P 1'
#
loop_
_entity.id
_entity.type
_entity.pdbx_description
1 polymer ?
#
loop_
_entity_poly.entity_id
_entity_poly.type
_entity_poly.pdbx_seq_one_letter_code
_entity_poly.pdbx_strand_id
1 'polypeptide(L)'
;MPVCALLLAGALLLAAGPAAAQTLNLEQLLPDSGGGSTSGRIIQMVALLTVLSVAPGLLIMMTSFTRLAIALSFLRSGLGLQSTPANLVLISLSLFMTFYIMGPTFDRAWQEGVRPL
;
A
#
# COMPACT_ATOMS: atom_id res chain seq x y z
N MET A 1 9.74 -26.33 50.80
CA MET A 1 9.82 -25.36 49.68
C MET A 1 9.03 -25.74 48.42
N PRO A 2 8.71 -27.02 48.08
CA PRO A 2 7.96 -27.31 46.84
C PRO A 2 6.44 -27.10 46.96
N VAL A 3 5.88 -27.21 48.17
CA VAL A 3 4.43 -27.09 48.41
C VAL A 3 3.92 -25.66 48.20
N CYS A 4 4.69 -24.64 48.62
CA CYS A 4 4.30 -23.24 48.37
C CYS A 4 4.32 -22.88 46.89
N ALA A 5 5.24 -23.47 46.10
CA ALA A 5 5.30 -23.25 44.65
C ALA A 5 4.10 -23.88 43.92
N LEU A 6 3.65 -25.07 44.35
CA LEU A 6 2.45 -25.71 43.82
C LEU A 6 1.17 -24.95 44.16
N LEU A 7 1.07 -24.37 45.36
CA LEU A 7 -0.07 -23.54 45.76
C LEU A 7 -0.14 -22.21 44.98
N LEU A 8 1.01 -21.59 44.71
CA LEU A 8 1.11 -20.37 43.90
C LEU A 8 0.76 -20.62 42.43
N ALA A 9 1.20 -21.74 41.86
CA ALA A 9 0.85 -22.15 40.50
C ALA A 9 -0.65 -22.49 40.38
N GLY A 10 -1.22 -23.14 41.39
CA GLY A 10 -2.66 -23.42 41.47
C GLY A 10 -3.49 -22.13 41.54
N ALA A 11 -3.08 -21.16 42.37
CA ALA A 11 -3.75 -19.87 42.47
C ALA A 11 -3.69 -19.06 41.15
N LEU A 12 -2.59 -19.15 40.41
CA LEU A 12 -2.44 -18.49 39.10
C LEU A 12 -3.38 -19.07 38.04
N LEU A 13 -3.63 -20.39 38.09
CA LEU A 13 -4.54 -21.07 37.17
C LEU A 13 -6.01 -20.74 37.46
N LEU A 14 -6.39 -20.49 38.72
CA LEU A 14 -7.74 -20.03 39.06
C LEU A 14 -7.99 -18.55 38.76
N ALA A 15 -6.94 -17.74 38.60
CA ALA A 15 -7.03 -16.34 38.20
C ALA A 15 -7.18 -16.14 36.68
N ALA A 16 -7.15 -17.22 35.89
CA ALA A 16 -7.52 -17.19 34.48
C ALA A 16 -9.03 -17.00 34.34
N GLY A 17 -9.48 -15.75 34.48
CA GLY A 17 -10.84 -15.33 34.11
C GLY A 17 -11.13 -15.62 32.64
N PRO A 18 -12.40 -15.52 32.21
CA PRO A 18 -12.77 -15.82 30.83
C PRO A 18 -11.93 -14.91 29.93
N ALA A 19 -11.10 -15.52 29.08
CA ALA A 19 -10.48 -14.81 27.99
C ALA A 19 -11.64 -14.35 27.11
N ALA A 20 -12.02 -13.07 27.23
CA ALA A 20 -12.88 -12.43 26.27
C ALA A 20 -12.14 -12.49 24.94
N ALA A 21 -12.42 -13.54 24.16
CA ALA A 21 -12.01 -13.62 22.79
C ALA A 21 -12.54 -12.33 22.16
N GLN A 22 -11.63 -11.44 21.79
CA GLN A 22 -11.96 -10.23 21.04
C GLN A 22 -12.39 -10.70 19.66
N THR A 23 -13.62 -11.19 19.58
CA THR A 23 -14.26 -11.54 18.33
C THR A 23 -14.45 -10.20 17.63
N LEU A 24 -13.57 -9.92 16.67
CA LEU A 24 -13.67 -8.76 15.80
C LEU A 24 -14.97 -8.94 15.00
N ASN A 25 -16.07 -8.44 15.56
CA ASN A 25 -17.37 -8.49 14.93
C ASN A 25 -17.41 -7.37 13.89
N LEU A 26 -17.06 -7.72 12.65
CA LEU A 26 -17.01 -6.81 11.51
C LEU A 26 -18.35 -6.10 11.27
N GLU A 27 -19.47 -6.69 11.69
CA GLU A 27 -20.81 -6.10 11.64
C GLU A 27 -20.92 -4.83 12.51
N GLN A 28 -20.18 -4.75 13.61
CA GLN A 28 -20.19 -3.61 14.54
C GLN A 28 -19.21 -2.50 14.13
N LEU A 29 -18.17 -2.84 13.36
CA LEU A 29 -17.22 -1.88 12.78
C LEU A 29 -17.74 -1.27 11.47
N LEU A 30 -18.60 -1.99 10.75
CA LEU A 30 -19.21 -1.55 9.49
C LEU A 30 -20.73 -1.51 9.65
N PRO A 31 -21.29 -0.54 10.42
CA PRO A 31 -22.72 -0.40 10.55
C PRO A 31 -23.39 -0.27 9.18
N ASP A 32 -24.44 -1.07 8.98
CA ASP A 32 -25.24 -1.19 7.76
C ASP A 32 -25.91 0.15 7.43
N SER A 33 -25.14 1.00 6.76
CA SER A 33 -25.47 2.38 6.43
C SER A 33 -26.01 2.51 5.00
N GLY A 34 -26.43 1.40 4.39
CA GLY A 34 -27.05 1.41 3.07
C GLY A 34 -26.92 0.11 2.31
N GLY A 35 -27.84 -0.83 2.57
CA GLY A 35 -28.44 -1.74 1.57
C GLY A 35 -27.56 -2.83 0.94
N GLY A 36 -26.33 -3.02 1.40
CA GLY A 36 -25.42 -4.06 0.91
C GLY A 36 -25.01 -5.01 2.03
N SER A 37 -25.02 -6.32 1.78
CA SER A 37 -24.56 -7.30 2.77
C SER A 37 -23.12 -6.99 3.22
N THR A 38 -22.80 -7.24 4.49
CA THR A 38 -21.45 -7.08 5.05
C THR A 38 -20.40 -7.77 4.18
N SER A 39 -20.72 -8.96 3.66
CA SER A 39 -19.89 -9.69 2.70
C SER A 39 -19.63 -8.91 1.41
N GLY A 40 -20.62 -8.22 0.87
CA GLY A 40 -20.48 -7.37 -0.33
C GLY A 40 -19.52 -6.20 -0.12
N ARG A 41 -19.58 -5.54 1.04
CA ARG A 41 -18.66 -4.43 1.37
C ARG A 41 -17.22 -4.92 1.60
N ILE A 42 -17.04 -6.10 2.21
CA ILE A 42 -15.72 -6.73 2.33
C ILE A 42 -15.13 -7.03 0.95
N ILE A 43 -15.92 -7.61 0.04
CA ILE A 43 -15.47 -7.91 -1.33
C ILE A 43 -15.12 -6.60 -2.07
N GLN A 44 -15.94 -5.56 -1.93
CA GLN A 44 -15.66 -4.24 -2.52
C GLN A 44 -14.35 -3.65 -2.01
N MET A 45 -14.11 -3.68 -0.69
CA MET A 45 -12.87 -3.20 -0.07
C MET A 45 -11.65 -3.98 -0.58
N VAL A 46 -11.75 -5.31 -0.65
CA VAL A 46 -10.68 -6.17 -1.19
C VAL A 46 -10.40 -5.79 -2.65
N ALA A 47 -11.42 -5.67 -3.48
CA ALA A 47 -11.26 -5.28 -4.89
C ALA A 47 -10.60 -3.90 -5.04
N LEU A 48 -11.01 -2.92 -4.24
CA LEU A 48 -10.45 -1.56 -4.27
C LEU A 48 -8.97 -1.55 -3.86
N LEU A 49 -8.62 -2.29 -2.79
CA LEU A 49 -7.24 -2.46 -2.35
C LEU A 49 -6.39 -3.18 -3.42
N THR A 50 -6.94 -4.18 -4.10
CA THR A 50 -6.25 -4.85 -5.21
C THR A 50 -5.92 -3.87 -6.33
N VAL A 51 -6.89 -3.05 -6.77
CA VAL A 51 -6.68 -2.04 -7.81
C VAL A 51 -5.65 -1.00 -7.36
N LEU A 52 -5.75 -0.50 -6.13
CA LEU A 52 -4.85 0.52 -5.59
C LEU A 52 -3.40 0.02 -5.46
N SER A 53 -3.21 -1.26 -5.14
CA SER A 53 -1.87 -1.88 -5.05
C SER A 53 -1.17 -1.97 -6.40
N VAL A 54 -1.93 -2.26 -7.48
CA VAL A 54 -1.39 -2.38 -8.85
C VAL A 54 -1.20 -1.00 -9.51
N ALA A 55 -2.00 -0.01 -9.13
CA ALA A 55 -1.99 1.34 -9.68
C ALA A 55 -0.59 2.02 -9.75
N PRO A 56 0.26 2.04 -8.69
CA PRO A 56 1.57 2.70 -8.76
C PRO A 56 2.51 2.04 -9.78
N GLY A 57 2.46 0.71 -9.93
CA GLY A 57 3.24 0.01 -10.94
C GLY A 57 2.80 0.35 -12.36
N LEU A 58 1.48 0.39 -12.60
CA LEU A 58 0.93 0.80 -13.89
C LEU A 58 1.27 2.25 -14.23
N LEU A 59 1.25 3.16 -13.25
CA LEU A 59 1.64 4.55 -13.44
C LEU A 59 3.08 4.66 -13.95
N ILE A 60 4.00 3.91 -13.34
CA ILE A 60 5.41 3.86 -13.77
C ILE A 60 5.54 3.29 -15.20
N MET A 61 4.80 2.23 -15.51
CA MET A 61 4.92 1.51 -16.79
C MET A 61 4.23 2.22 -17.97
N MET A 62 3.12 2.91 -17.74
CA MET A 62 2.38 3.63 -18.79
C MET A 62 2.92 5.04 -19.08
N THR A 63 3.80 5.56 -18.23
CA THR A 63 4.33 6.93 -18.38
C THR A 63 5.76 6.94 -18.95
N SER A 64 6.32 8.13 -19.14
CA SER A 64 7.71 8.31 -19.58
C SER A 64 8.76 7.92 -18.54
N PHE A 65 8.36 7.54 -17.31
CA PHE A 65 9.28 7.23 -16.22
C PHE A 65 10.33 6.20 -16.62
N THR A 66 9.91 5.06 -17.18
CA THR A 66 10.81 3.96 -17.56
C THR A 66 11.87 4.42 -18.57
N ARG A 67 11.47 5.23 -19.55
CA ARG A 67 12.41 5.77 -20.57
C ARG A 67 13.47 6.67 -19.93
N LEU A 68 13.06 7.57 -19.04
CA LEU A 68 13.97 8.51 -18.38
C LEU A 68 14.90 7.78 -17.39
N ALA A 69 14.36 6.85 -16.61
CA ALA A 69 15.16 6.03 -15.68
C ALA A 69 16.24 5.22 -16.42
N ILE A 70 15.91 4.62 -17.57
CA ILE A 70 16.86 3.86 -18.38
C ILE A 70 17.91 4.79 -19.02
N ALA A 71 17.50 5.92 -19.60
CA ALA A 71 18.42 6.87 -20.22
C ALA A 71 19.44 7.41 -19.21
N LEU A 72 18.97 7.81 -18.02
CA LEU A 72 19.84 8.28 -16.93
C LEU A 72 20.73 7.16 -16.36
N SER A 73 20.24 5.93 -16.33
CA SER A 73 21.04 4.76 -15.93
C SER A 73 22.15 4.46 -16.92
N PHE A 74 21.88 4.55 -18.23
CA PHE A 74 22.92 4.42 -19.26
C PHE A 74 23.92 5.56 -19.21
N LEU A 75 23.48 6.78 -18.93
CA LEU A 75 24.40 7.91 -18.73
C LEU A 75 25.34 7.63 -17.55
N ARG A 76 24.83 7.14 -16.43
CA ARG A 76 25.66 6.75 -15.27
C ARG A 76 26.71 5.70 -15.66
N SER A 77 26.29 4.62 -16.32
CA SER A 77 27.20 3.56 -16.76
C SER A 77 28.24 4.08 -17.77
N GLY A 78 27.85 4.97 -18.68
CA GLY A 78 28.73 5.59 -19.67
C GLY A 78 29.79 6.51 -19.07
N LEU A 79 29.55 7.11 -17.90
CA LEU A 79 30.53 7.92 -17.16
C LEU A 79 31.56 7.07 -16.40
N GLY A 80 31.44 5.75 -16.37
CA GLY A 80 32.37 4.86 -15.64
C GLY A 80 32.29 4.96 -14.12
N LEU A 81 31.27 5.64 -13.58
CA LEU A 81 31.08 5.83 -12.14
C LEU A 81 30.28 4.66 -11.55
N GLN A 82 30.87 3.93 -10.59
CA GLN A 82 30.25 2.72 -10.05
C GLN A 82 29.11 3.00 -9.04
N SER A 83 29.22 4.05 -8.24
CA SER A 83 28.30 4.33 -7.12
C SER A 83 27.67 5.72 -7.13
N THR A 84 28.21 6.64 -7.94
CA THR A 84 27.67 8.00 -8.06
C THR A 84 27.06 8.17 -9.45
N PRO A 85 25.80 8.64 -9.58
CA PRO A 85 24.80 8.93 -8.54
C PRO A 85 24.10 7.67 -8.00
N ALA A 86 23.64 7.71 -6.74
CA ALA A 86 22.89 6.61 -6.11
C ALA A 86 21.56 6.32 -6.85
N ASN A 87 21.11 5.06 -6.83
CA ASN A 87 19.88 4.63 -7.54
C ASN A 87 18.65 5.46 -7.16
N LEU A 88 18.51 5.80 -5.88
CA LEU A 88 17.42 6.64 -5.37
C LEU A 88 17.41 8.02 -6.04
N VAL A 89 18.58 8.61 -6.28
CA VAL A 89 18.69 9.92 -6.95
C VAL A 89 18.20 9.84 -8.38
N LEU A 90 18.62 8.81 -9.14
CA LEU A 90 18.17 8.61 -10.51
C LEU A 90 16.65 8.43 -10.60
N ILE A 91 16.08 7.64 -9.69
CA ILE A 91 14.62 7.42 -9.59
C ILE A 91 13.89 8.72 -9.26
N SER A 92 14.41 9.51 -8.31
CA SER A 92 13.80 10.79 -7.95
C SER A 92 13.82 11.77 -9.13
N LEU A 93 14.94 11.84 -9.84
CA LEU A 93 15.11 12.71 -10.99
C LEU A 93 14.18 12.30 -12.13
N SER A 94 14.07 10.99 -12.41
CA SER A 94 13.16 10.48 -13.43
C SER A 94 11.69 10.71 -13.08
N LEU A 95 11.31 10.64 -11.79
CA LEU A 95 9.95 10.92 -11.34
C LEU A 95 9.59 12.40 -11.54
N PHE A 96 10.45 13.32 -11.10
CA PHE A 96 10.25 14.76 -11.30
C PHE A 96 10.14 15.13 -12.77
N MET A 97 11.06 14.60 -13.58
CA MET A 97 11.08 14.84 -15.02
C MET A 97 9.82 14.25 -15.70
N THR A 98 9.31 13.12 -15.21
CA THR A 98 8.05 12.53 -15.70
C THR A 98 6.86 13.43 -15.40
N PHE A 99 6.72 13.95 -14.18
CA PHE A 99 5.63 14.86 -13.86
C PHE A 99 5.69 16.15 -14.70
N TYR A 100 6.90 16.68 -14.92
CA TYR A 100 7.09 17.84 -15.78
C TYR A 100 6.66 17.58 -17.23
N ILE A 101 7.07 16.44 -17.80
CA ILE A 101 6.76 16.09 -19.21
C ILE A 101 5.30 15.67 -19.39
N MET A 102 4.71 15.00 -18.41
CA MET A 102 3.35 14.42 -18.51
C MET A 102 2.23 15.38 -18.08
N GLY A 103 2.53 16.60 -17.64
CA GLY A 103 1.54 17.64 -17.32
C GLY A 103 0.37 17.72 -18.32
N PRO A 104 0.60 17.94 -19.63
CA PRO A 104 -0.50 18.04 -20.60
C PRO A 104 -1.27 16.72 -20.79
N THR A 105 -0.62 15.57 -20.62
CA THR A 105 -1.28 14.26 -20.71
C THR A 105 -2.26 14.07 -19.56
N PHE A 106 -1.88 14.49 -18.35
CA PHE A 106 -2.78 14.45 -17.19
C PHE A 106 -3.97 15.41 -17.37
N ASP A 107 -3.73 16.61 -17.91
CA ASP A 107 -4.81 17.55 -18.22
C ASP A 107 -5.80 16.98 -19.24
N ARG A 108 -5.31 16.33 -20.31
CA ARG A 108 -6.19 15.68 -21.29
C ARG A 108 -6.94 14.49 -20.69
N ALA A 109 -6.27 13.63 -19.94
CA ALA A 109 -6.93 12.51 -19.26
C ALA A 109 -8.04 12.98 -18.31
N TRP A 110 -7.84 14.12 -17.64
CA TRP A 110 -8.87 14.74 -16.81
C TRP A 110 -10.03 15.28 -17.65
N GLN A 111 -9.76 16.03 -18.71
CA GLN A 111 -10.79 16.69 -19.52
C GLN A 111 -11.59 15.73 -20.40
N GLU A 112 -10.96 14.70 -20.96
CA GLU A 112 -11.57 13.75 -21.90
C GLU A 112 -12.07 12.47 -21.20
N GLY A 113 -11.55 12.16 -20.01
CA GLY A 113 -11.88 10.93 -19.29
C GLY A 113 -12.77 11.16 -18.07
N VAL A 114 -12.30 11.92 -17.08
CA VAL A 114 -12.99 12.05 -15.78
C VAL A 114 -14.09 13.10 -15.79
N ARG A 115 -13.80 14.29 -16.33
CA ARG A 115 -14.74 15.42 -16.37
C ARG A 115 -16.07 15.18 -17.13
N PRO A 116 -16.13 14.36 -18.21
CA PRO A 116 -17.37 14.11 -18.93
C PRO A 116 -18.24 12.99 -18.29
N LEU A 117 -17.82 12.40 -17.17
CA LEU A 117 -18.59 11.45 -16.37
C LEU A 117 -19.32 12.17 -15.22
#